data_AF-A0AAU5MXE7-F1
#
_entry.id   AF-A0AAU5MXE7-F1
#
_cell.length_a   1.000
_cell.length_b   1.000
_cell.length_c   1.000
_cell.angle_alpha   90.00
_cell.angle_beta   90.00
_cell.angle_gamma   90.00
#
_symmetry.space_group_name_H-M   'P 1'
#
loop_
_entity.id
_entity.type
_entity.pdbx_description
1 polymer ?
#
loop_
_entity_poly.entity_id
_entity_poly.type
_entity_poly.pdbx_seq_one_letter_code
_entity_poly.pdbx_strand_id
1 'polypeptide(L)'
;MSFSPDRALTFAEAFNLPLSVDLRTAAQAFAVCPATAYRLIHLDDFPCRVLRLGHQYRIPTASLMRALGVENLPVYAADIEAGAEAAASAGDDPYEWEDGQ
;
A
#
# COMPACT_ATOMS: atom_id res chain seq x y z
N MET A 1 -0.66 -13.79 14.96
CA MET A 1 -1.37 -12.50 15.12
C MET A 1 -2.82 -12.73 14.74
N SER A 2 -3.72 -12.69 15.72
CA SER A 2 -5.12 -13.11 15.56
C SER A 2 -5.94 -12.04 14.84
N PHE A 3 -6.51 -12.37 13.68
CA PHE A 3 -7.47 -11.55 12.95
C PHE A 3 -8.77 -11.47 13.76
N SER A 4 -9.06 -10.30 14.34
CA SER A 4 -10.32 -10.03 15.03
C SER A 4 -11.23 -9.23 14.10
N PRO A 5 -12.41 -9.76 13.70
CA PRO A 5 -13.29 -9.11 12.72
C PRO A 5 -13.88 -7.77 13.21
N ASP A 6 -13.85 -7.48 14.51
CA ASP A 6 -14.35 -6.23 15.10
C ASP A 6 -13.33 -5.08 15.15
N ARG A 7 -12.06 -5.32 14.74
CA ARG A 7 -11.03 -4.27 14.74
C ARG A 7 -10.72 -3.83 13.31
N ALA A 8 -11.17 -2.62 12.96
CA ALA A 8 -10.75 -1.95 11.73
C ALA A 8 -9.23 -1.74 11.71
N LEU A 9 -8.63 -1.72 10.51
CA LEU A 9 -7.21 -1.38 10.39
C LEU A 9 -6.98 0.06 10.82
N THR A 10 -5.90 0.29 11.55
CA THR A 10 -5.43 1.64 11.87
C THR A 10 -4.68 2.24 10.69
N PHE A 11 -4.53 3.57 10.71
CA PHE A 11 -3.80 4.32 9.69
C PHE A 11 -2.38 3.76 9.51
N ALA A 12 -1.61 3.61 10.61
CA ALA A 12 -0.25 3.07 10.57
C ALA A 12 -0.17 1.66 9.97
N GLU A 13 -1.13 0.79 10.28
CA GLU A 13 -1.19 -0.55 9.69
C GLU A 13 -1.48 -0.51 8.19
N ALA A 14 -2.30 0.43 7.71
CA ALA A 14 -2.60 0.60 6.30
C ALA A 14 -1.37 1.05 5.47
N PHE A 15 -0.47 1.87 6.04
CA PHE A 15 0.75 2.30 5.33
C PHE A 15 1.81 1.21 5.22
N ASN A 16 1.80 0.23 6.12
CA ASN A 16 2.77 -0.87 6.08
C ASN A 16 2.30 -2.04 5.21
N LEU A 17 1.26 -1.87 4.41
CA LEU A 17 0.72 -2.91 3.56
C LEU A 17 1.61 -3.17 2.33
N PRO A 18 1.70 -4.44 1.88
CA PRO A 18 2.36 -4.78 0.62
C PRO A 18 1.64 -4.13 -0.57
N LEU A 19 2.23 -4.16 -1.77
CA LEU A 19 1.64 -3.56 -3.00
C LEU A 19 0.22 -4.06 -3.32
N SER A 20 -0.13 -5.26 -2.87
CA SER A 20 -1.48 -5.80 -2.95
C SER A 20 -1.83 -6.64 -1.73
N VAL A 21 -3.08 -6.54 -1.29
CA VAL A 21 -3.61 -7.29 -0.14
C VAL A 21 -4.71 -8.25 -0.57
N ASP A 22 -5.04 -9.22 0.29
CA ASP A 22 -6.20 -10.09 0.11
C ASP A 22 -7.51 -9.40 0.50
N LEU A 23 -8.64 -10.02 0.14
CA LEU A 23 -9.96 -9.48 0.42
C LEU A 23 -10.29 -9.34 1.91
N ARG A 24 -9.80 -10.23 2.79
CA ARG A 24 -10.08 -10.10 4.23
C ARG A 24 -9.39 -8.88 4.80
N THR A 25 -8.15 -8.62 4.39
CA THR A 25 -7.40 -7.42 4.78
C THR A 25 -8.14 -6.15 4.33
N ALA A 26 -8.62 -6.11 3.09
CA ALA A 26 -9.41 -4.97 2.61
C ALA A 26 -10.77 -4.83 3.33
N ALA A 27 -11.46 -5.94 3.60
CA ALA A 27 -12.72 -5.93 4.34
C ALA A 27 -12.53 -5.37 5.75
N GLN A 28 -11.42 -5.73 6.40
CA GLN A 28 -11.04 -5.20 7.70
C GLN A 28 -10.77 -3.69 7.64
N ALA A 29 -10.13 -3.19 6.58
CA ALA A 29 -9.90 -1.76 6.41
C ALA A 29 -11.21 -0.96 6.35
N PHE A 30 -12.27 -1.53 5.77
CA PHE A 30 -13.60 -0.92 5.71
C PHE A 30 -14.51 -1.26 6.91
N ALA A 31 -14.00 -1.98 7.92
CA ALA A 31 -14.80 -2.47 9.04
C ALA A 31 -16.04 -3.30 8.61
N VAL A 32 -15.91 -4.07 7.53
CA VAL A 32 -16.97 -4.99 7.06
C VAL A 32 -16.54 -6.44 7.21
N CYS A 33 -17.50 -7.32 7.49
CA CYS A 33 -17.20 -8.75 7.55
C CYS A 33 -16.86 -9.31 6.16
N PRO A 34 -16.04 -10.37 6.05
CA PRO A 34 -15.66 -10.95 4.76
C PRO A 34 -16.85 -11.36 3.90
N ALA A 35 -17.91 -11.90 4.50
CA ALA A 35 -19.13 -12.28 3.77
C ALA A 35 -19.78 -11.08 3.07
N THR A 36 -19.85 -9.93 3.74
CA THR A 36 -20.35 -8.69 3.15
C THR A 36 -19.44 -8.20 2.02
N ALA A 37 -18.12 -8.26 2.21
CA ALA A 37 -17.16 -7.90 1.16
C ALA A 37 -17.32 -8.79 -0.09
N TYR A 38 -17.44 -10.11 0.08
CA TYR A 38 -17.76 -11.02 -1.03
C TYR A 38 -19.08 -10.65 -1.70
N ARG A 39 -20.13 -10.37 -0.93
CA ARG A 39 -21.45 -9.98 -1.48
C ARG A 39 -21.33 -8.73 -2.35
N LEU A 40 -20.66 -7.70 -1.87
CA LEU A 40 -20.43 -6.45 -2.62
C LEU A 40 -19.66 -6.71 -3.92
N ILE A 41 -18.66 -7.59 -3.92
CA ILE A 41 -17.95 -7.94 -5.17
C ILE A 41 -18.86 -8.64 -6.17
N HIS A 42 -19.75 -9.53 -5.72
CA HIS A 42 -20.70 -10.19 -6.63
C HIS A 42 -21.75 -9.22 -7.18
N LEU A 43 -22.02 -8.13 -6.46
CA LEU A 43 -22.92 -7.05 -6.88
C LEU A 43 -22.19 -5.94 -7.66
N ASP A 44 -20.88 -6.08 -7.91
CA ASP A 44 -20.00 -5.06 -8.51
C ASP A 44 -20.01 -3.71 -7.75
N ASP A 45 -20.29 -3.75 -6.45
CA ASP A 45 -20.47 -2.59 -5.57
C ASP A 45 -19.37 -2.51 -4.49
N PHE A 46 -18.29 -3.25 -4.68
CA PHE A 46 -17.15 -3.18 -3.77
C PHE A 46 -16.34 -1.91 -4.06
N PRO A 47 -15.95 -1.10 -3.05
CA PRO A 47 -15.41 0.24 -3.26
C PRO A 47 -13.99 0.27 -3.87
N CYS A 48 -13.33 -0.89 -3.99
CA CYS A 48 -12.00 -1.01 -4.57
C CYS A 48 -12.02 -1.79 -5.88
N ARG A 49 -11.03 -1.51 -6.74
CA ARG A 49 -10.70 -2.39 -7.85
C ARG A 49 -10.25 -3.75 -7.31
N VAL A 50 -10.87 -4.81 -7.81
CA VAL A 50 -10.57 -6.19 -7.42
C VAL A 50 -9.95 -6.95 -8.58
N LEU A 51 -8.77 -7.51 -8.35
CA LEU A 51 -8.09 -8.40 -9.29
C LEU A 51 -8.41 -9.86 -8.95
N ARG A 52 -8.97 -10.57 -9.93
CA ARG A 52 -9.21 -12.01 -9.86
C ARG A 52 -7.99 -12.74 -10.42
N LEU A 53 -7.15 -13.27 -9.53
CA LEU A 53 -5.97 -14.05 -9.91
C LEU A 53 -6.24 -15.53 -9.62
N GLY A 54 -6.80 -16.22 -10.61
CA GLY A 54 -7.32 -17.58 -10.45
C GLY A 54 -8.42 -17.61 -9.39
N HIS A 55 -8.19 -18.35 -8.30
CA HIS A 55 -9.14 -18.47 -7.19
C HIS A 55 -8.97 -17.39 -6.10
N GLN A 56 -7.97 -16.51 -6.24
CA GLN A 56 -7.67 -15.50 -5.23
C GLN A 56 -8.17 -14.13 -5.66
N TYR A 57 -8.66 -13.39 -4.66
CA TYR A 57 -8.96 -11.97 -4.78
C TYR A 57 -7.77 -11.18 -4.28
N ARG A 58 -7.26 -10.28 -5.12
CA ARG A 58 -6.21 -9.34 -4.75
C ARG A 58 -6.68 -7.92 -4.99
N ILE A 59 -6.37 -7.05 -4.04
CA ILE A 59 -6.76 -5.65 -4.08
C ILE A 59 -5.46 -4.85 -4.08
N PRO A 60 -5.19 -4.04 -5.13
CA PRO A 60 -4.05 -3.13 -5.12
C PRO A 60 -4.18 -2.17 -3.95
N THR A 61 -3.13 -2.03 -3.16
CA THR A 61 -3.14 -1.16 -1.98
C THR A 61 -3.43 0.28 -2.37
N ALA A 62 -2.95 0.75 -3.53
CA ALA A 62 -3.31 2.06 -4.07
C ALA A 62 -4.84 2.26 -4.27
N SER A 63 -5.55 1.23 -4.73
CA SER A 63 -7.00 1.30 -4.87
C SER A 63 -7.70 1.31 -3.51
N LEU A 64 -7.18 0.53 -2.56
CA LEU A 64 -7.69 0.51 -1.19
C LEU A 64 -7.53 1.88 -0.52
N MET A 65 -6.34 2.48 -0.62
CA MET A 65 -6.03 3.80 -0.06
C MET A 65 -6.91 4.88 -0.66
N ARG A 66 -7.06 4.91 -1.99
CA ARG A 66 -7.97 5.85 -2.67
C ARG A 66 -9.41 5.72 -2.18
N ALA A 67 -9.92 4.50 -2.06
CA ALA A 67 -11.27 4.25 -1.58
C ALA A 67 -11.48 4.66 -0.11
N LEU A 68 -10.41 4.67 0.70
CA LEU A 68 -10.40 5.17 2.06
C LEU A 68 -10.22 6.70 2.15
N GLY A 69 -10.08 7.40 1.02
CA GLY A 69 -9.81 8.84 0.98
C GLY A 69 -8.36 9.21 1.35
N VAL A 70 -7.45 8.24 1.29
CA VAL A 70 -6.03 8.46 1.56
C VAL A 70 -5.30 8.71 0.24
N GLU A 71 -5.13 9.98 -0.10
CA GLU A 71 -4.51 10.42 -1.36
C GLU A 71 -3.00 10.68 -1.25
N ASN A 72 -2.50 10.98 -0.05
CA ASN A 72 -1.08 11.17 0.24
C ASN A 72 -0.61 10.20 1.32
N LEU A 73 0.51 9.51 1.07
CA LEU A 73 1.25 8.88 2.15
C LEU A 73 1.85 10.00 3.04
N PRO A 74 1.71 9.93 4.37
CA PRO A 74 2.51 10.76 5.25
C PRO A 74 3.96 10.42 4.97
N VAL A 75 4.69 11.38 4.41
CA VAL A 75 6.14 11.29 4.37
C VAL A 75 6.61 11.69 5.75
N TYR A 76 7.17 10.76 6.50
CA TYR A 76 7.73 11.10 7.80
C TYR A 76 9.02 11.88 7.58
N ALA A 77 9.33 12.82 8.48
CA ALA A 77 10.57 13.58 8.40
C ALA A 77 11.81 12.67 8.31
N ALA A 78 11.75 11.50 8.95
CA ALA A 78 12.79 10.48 8.87
C ALA A 78 12.97 9.90 7.45
N ASP A 79 11.89 9.76 6.67
CA ASP A 79 11.97 9.28 5.28
C ASP A 79 12.61 10.33 4.36
N ILE A 80 12.38 11.62 4.65
CA ILE A 80 13.04 12.73 3.95
C ILE A 80 14.54 12.75 4.25
N GLU A 81 14.92 12.60 5.53
CA GLU A 81 16.32 12.57 5.95
C GLU A 81 17.07 11.39 5.34
N ALA A 82 16.50 10.18 5.43
CA ALA A 82 17.06 8.99 4.80
C ALA A 82 17.17 9.13 3.26
N GLY A 83 16.18 9.76 2.63
CA GLY A 83 16.21 10.06 1.20
C GLY A 83 17.29 11.08 0.82
N ALA A 84 17.49 12.11 1.65
CA ALA A 84 18.52 13.14 1.45
C ALA A 84 19.93 12.57 1.62
N GLU A 85 20.14 11.70 2.61
CA GLU A 85 21.40 10.96 2.80
C GLU A 85 21.72 10.05 1.62
N ALA A 86 20.72 9.30 1.14
CA ALA A 86 20.88 8.45 -0.04
C ALA A 86 21.26 9.26 -1.28
N ALA A 87 20.62 10.41 -1.51
CA ALA A 87 20.95 11.31 -2.62
C ALA A 87 22.35 11.94 -2.49
N ALA A 88 22.74 12.35 -1.28
CA ALA A 88 24.08 12.90 -1.04
C ALA A 88 25.18 11.86 -1.28
N SER A 89 24.92 10.59 -0.96
CA SER A 89 25.86 9.49 -1.20
C SER A 89 25.96 9.05 -2.67
N ALA A 90 24.99 9.43 -3.51
CA ALA A 90 24.96 9.14 -4.94
C ALA A 90 25.61 10.23 -5.82
N GLY A 91 26.17 11.29 -5.20
CA GLY A 91 26.75 12.45 -5.86
C GLY A 91 28.23 12.35 -6.26
N ASP A 92 28.90 11.22 -6.02
CA ASP A 92 30.24 10.97 -6.57
C ASP A 92 30.12 10.28 -7.92
N ASP A 93 30.17 11.06 -9.00
CA ASP A 93 30.30 10.54 -10.35
C ASP A 93 31.73 9.97 -10.54
N PRO A 94 31.91 8.66 -10.81
CA PRO A 94 33.23 8.04 -10.97
C PRO A 94 33.90 8.34 -12.32
N TYR A 95 33.27 9.12 -13.21
CA TYR A 95 33.78 9.43 -14.55
C TYR A 95 34.58 10.76 -14.61
N GLU A 96 35.55 10.94 -13.70
CA GLU A 96 36.70 11.81 -13.98
C GLU A 96 37.53 11.15 -15.10
N TRP A 97 37.34 11.60 -16.34
CA TRP A 97 38.21 11.19 -17.45
C TRP A 97 39.57 11.86 -17.26
N GLU A 98 40.62 11.05 -17.16
CA GLU A 98 42.01 11.51 -17.17
C GLU A 98 42.27 12.33 -18.44
N ASP A 99 42.30 13.66 -18.28
CA ASP A 99 42.84 14.57 -19.28
C ASP A 99 44.35 14.33 -19.35
N GLY A 100 44.74 13.53 -20.35
CA GLY A 100 46.12 13.24 -20.68
C GLY A 100 46.93 14.50 -21.00
N GLN A 101 48.14 14.53 -20.46
CA GLN A 101 49.27 15.28 -20.99
C GLN A 101 50.53 14.43 -20.89
#